data_AF-A0A2A5H7R1-F1
#
_entry.id   AF-A0A2A5H7R1-F1
#
_cell.length_a   1.000
_cell.length_b   1.000
_cell.length_c   1.000
_cell.angle_alpha   90.00
_cell.angle_beta   90.00
_cell.angle_gamma   90.00
#
_symmetry.space_group_name_H-M   'P 1'
#
loop_
_entity.id
_entity.type
_entity.pdbx_description
1 polymer ?
#
loop_
_entity_poly.entity_id
_entity_poly.type
_entity_poly.pdbx_seq_one_letter_code
_entity_poly.pdbx_strand_id
1 'polypeptide(L)'
;MIMKKIYLTLFFILFIGSAYLAYLRLEFTHSLPKLNNNKFEVNGTPFTPMVLNYIVSWQTNGKDYWGSPTADYGKLYTNKQEAHNALLSEFELIKELGFNTVRIVGIGEPFIDKELGTLTFRLKINEAKDTLINLDNTIIYKNYFNSIDEVLKIASQSGLKVILLTKLSFGHVSSSNFLEKITTRFKNNKTILALDLFNEPLYFGVPEKEKKEVYAIVSAWNNIVKSNDVKRLTTIGLVGVREVFRWDPNILPVDFISYHPYEYEPEQVRNEIYWFGKYTKKPWIIGETAIPADNDSIPYEKQAQFAKKTIQQTFYCGGIGYSWWQYKDVEWGFYHANFMGIINRNGETKTSTGKTINGTPKPIIKQFKNINIKANSDSCLCLNNYYNYSESDSFRIVGVIIDQKNNPIEGGVVLGWNEDWTHSYHTITKKDGSFELLGSYPFYHWIASATEYTTIRGDLSPDSASIHNKMPTINLGKLKIKKLDLY
;
A
#
# COMPACT_ATOMS: atom_id res chain seq x y z
N MET A 1 28.36 39.38 37.11
CA MET A 1 28.97 39.22 35.76
C MET A 1 28.88 37.78 35.21
N ILE A 2 28.97 36.74 36.06
CA ILE A 2 28.91 35.33 35.66
C ILE A 2 27.55 34.92 35.07
N MET A 3 26.43 35.35 35.65
CA MET A 3 25.08 35.06 35.13
C MET A 3 24.86 35.53 33.68
N LYS A 4 25.33 36.73 33.31
CA LYS A 4 25.18 37.24 31.93
C LYS A 4 25.93 36.37 30.91
N LYS A 5 27.09 35.81 31.27
CA LYS A 5 27.84 34.88 30.40
C LYS A 5 27.09 33.56 30.23
N ILE A 6 26.49 33.02 31.29
CA ILE A 6 25.71 31.78 31.24
C ILE A 6 24.47 31.92 30.33
N TYR A 7 23.72 33.02 30.45
CA TYR A 7 22.56 33.26 29.57
C TYR A 7 22.97 33.45 28.11
N LEU A 8 24.08 34.14 27.84
CA LEU A 8 24.58 34.33 26.48
C LEU A 8 25.02 32.99 25.86
N THR A 9 25.71 32.14 26.63
CA THR A 9 26.10 30.80 26.17
C THR A 9 24.90 29.90 25.93
N LEU A 10 23.90 29.89 26.83
CA LEU A 10 22.66 29.12 26.64
C LEU A 10 21.88 29.60 25.41
N PHE A 11 21.77 30.92 25.21
CA PHE A 11 21.14 31.48 24.02
C PHE A 11 21.87 31.06 22.74
N PHE A 12 23.21 31.07 22.74
CA PHE A 12 24.01 30.63 21.59
C PHE A 12 23.85 29.14 21.30
N ILE A 13 23.82 28.29 22.33
CA ILE A 13 23.57 26.84 22.18
C ILE A 13 22.17 26.57 21.62
N LEU A 14 21.15 27.26 22.13
CA LEU A 14 19.77 27.15 21.63
C LEU A 14 19.65 27.65 20.19
N PHE A 15 20.32 28.76 19.85
CA PHE A 15 20.34 29.30 18.49
C PHE A 15 21.03 28.35 17.51
N ILE A 16 22.23 27.84 17.84
CA ILE A 16 22.92 26.83 17.03
C ILE A 16 22.08 25.57 16.89
N GLY A 17 21.46 25.10 17.98
CA GLY A 17 20.57 23.94 17.95
C GLY A 17 19.38 24.16 17.02
N SER A 18 18.74 25.33 17.07
CA SER A 18 17.62 25.68 16.19
C SER A 18 18.03 25.82 14.73
N ALA A 19 19.19 26.41 14.45
CA ALA A 19 19.75 26.55 13.10
C ALA A 19 20.13 25.19 12.52
N TYR A 20 20.71 24.29 13.32
CA TYR A 20 21.04 22.93 12.93
C TYR A 20 19.78 22.10 12.64
N LEU A 21 18.73 22.21 13.46
CA LEU A 21 17.44 21.56 13.20
C LEU A 21 16.77 22.11 11.93
N ALA A 22 16.85 23.41 11.69
CA ALA A 22 16.37 24.03 10.45
C ALA A 22 17.16 23.55 9.23
N TYR A 23 18.49 23.43 9.34
CA TYR A 23 19.37 22.89 8.31
C TYR A 23 19.03 21.42 7.99
N LEU A 24 18.90 20.56 8.99
CA LEU A 24 18.51 19.16 8.82
C LEU A 24 17.13 19.02 8.15
N ARG A 25 16.18 19.89 8.54
CA ARG A 25 14.85 19.94 7.91
C ARG A 25 14.94 20.32 6.43
N LEU A 26 15.76 21.31 6.08
CA LEU A 26 15.99 21.74 4.70
C LEU A 26 16.68 20.62 3.89
N GLU A 27 17.76 20.02 4.41
CA GLU A 27 18.43 18.91 3.72
C GLU A 27 17.49 17.73 3.46
N PHE A 28 16.68 17.33 4.44
CA PHE A 28 15.71 16.24 4.28
C PHE A 28 14.73 16.51 3.12
N THR A 29 14.23 17.74 3.02
CA THR A 29 13.34 18.11 1.90
C THR A 29 14.04 18.06 0.54
N HIS A 30 15.34 18.33 0.51
CA HIS A 30 16.13 18.42 -0.72
C HIS A 30 16.90 17.15 -1.08
N SER A 31 16.77 16.05 -0.35
CA SER A 31 17.40 14.78 -0.69
C SER A 31 16.40 13.70 -1.10
N LEU A 32 16.73 12.95 -2.14
CA LEU A 32 15.92 11.82 -2.60
C LEU A 32 16.28 10.59 -1.75
N PRO A 33 15.32 9.95 -1.08
CA PRO A 33 15.60 8.69 -0.40
C PRO A 33 15.96 7.61 -1.43
N LYS A 34 16.87 6.71 -1.05
CA LYS A 34 17.32 5.58 -1.87
C LYS A 34 17.24 4.29 -1.08
N LEU A 35 17.27 3.15 -1.76
CA LEU A 35 17.52 1.87 -1.11
C LEU A 35 19.02 1.60 -1.04
N ASN A 36 19.49 1.16 0.13
CA ASN A 36 20.84 0.70 0.37
C ASN A 36 20.76 -0.50 1.33
N ASN A 37 21.34 -1.64 0.96
CA ASN A 37 21.31 -2.87 1.76
C ASN A 37 19.90 -3.21 2.31
N ASN A 38 18.90 -3.18 1.43
CA ASN A 38 17.49 -3.42 1.74
C ASN A 38 16.88 -2.48 2.79
N LYS A 39 17.40 -1.25 2.95
CA LYS A 39 16.84 -0.22 3.83
C LYS A 39 16.71 1.09 3.08
N PHE A 40 15.73 1.92 3.43
CA PHE A 40 15.70 3.28 2.91
C PHE A 40 16.71 4.15 3.66
N GLU A 41 17.38 5.02 2.92
CA GLU A 41 18.33 5.99 3.46
C GLU A 41 18.15 7.36 2.81
N VAL A 42 18.37 8.42 3.58
CA VAL A 42 18.50 9.80 3.11
C VAL A 42 19.85 10.32 3.61
N ASN A 43 20.72 10.71 2.69
CA ASN A 43 22.09 11.21 3.01
C ASN A 43 22.89 10.28 3.95
N GLY A 44 22.76 8.96 3.77
CA GLY A 44 23.44 7.96 4.62
C GLY A 44 22.82 7.75 6.00
N THR A 45 21.73 8.45 6.32
CA THR A 45 20.95 8.22 7.54
C THR A 45 19.78 7.29 7.24
N PRO A 46 19.51 6.28 8.09
CA PRO A 46 18.33 5.43 7.95
C PRO A 46 17.05 6.26 7.87
N PHE A 47 16.20 5.90 6.91
CA PHE A 47 14.87 6.47 6.73
C PHE A 47 13.86 5.33 6.85
N THR A 48 12.84 5.51 7.68
CA THR A 48 11.76 4.53 7.80
C THR A 48 10.47 5.23 7.41
N PRO A 49 9.91 4.97 6.22
CA PRO A 49 8.68 5.58 5.80
C PRO A 49 7.54 5.13 6.72
N MET A 50 7.03 6.07 7.50
CA MET A 50 5.74 5.99 8.18
C MET A 50 4.77 6.74 7.29
N VAL A 51 3.97 5.98 6.57
CA VAL A 51 3.15 6.43 5.44
C VAL A 51 1.70 6.56 5.90
N LEU A 52 1.02 7.58 5.39
CA LEU A 52 -0.43 7.68 5.50
C LEU A 52 -1.03 7.78 4.10
N ASN A 53 -2.02 6.95 3.80
CA ASN A 53 -2.76 7.09 2.56
C ASN A 53 -3.67 8.30 2.61
N TYR A 54 -3.63 9.10 1.55
CA TYR A 54 -4.37 10.34 1.43
C TYR A 54 -4.94 10.46 0.02
N ILE A 55 -6.25 10.68 -0.08
CA ILE A 55 -6.96 10.80 -1.36
C ILE A 55 -6.97 12.26 -1.79
N VAL A 56 -6.36 12.54 -2.94
CA VAL A 56 -6.43 13.84 -3.61
C VAL A 56 -7.33 13.71 -4.84
N SER A 57 -8.45 14.42 -4.83
CA SER A 57 -9.36 14.46 -5.97
C SER A 57 -9.10 15.67 -6.86
N TRP A 58 -9.50 15.55 -8.11
CA TRP A 58 -9.53 16.66 -9.05
C TRP A 58 -10.78 17.51 -8.86
N GLN A 59 -10.60 18.83 -8.80
CA GLN A 59 -11.71 19.77 -8.64
C GLN A 59 -11.60 20.95 -9.60
N THR A 60 -12.73 21.58 -9.93
CA THR A 60 -12.77 22.75 -10.83
C THR A 60 -13.87 23.74 -10.43
N ASN A 61 -13.69 25.00 -10.81
CA ASN A 61 -14.74 26.05 -10.79
C ASN A 61 -15.28 26.36 -12.20
N GLY A 62 -14.96 25.53 -13.21
CA GLY A 62 -15.32 25.76 -14.62
C GLY A 62 -14.33 26.64 -15.40
N LYS A 63 -13.39 27.31 -14.73
CA LYS A 63 -12.31 28.09 -15.35
C LYS A 63 -10.95 27.38 -15.24
N ASP A 64 -10.61 26.97 -14.03
CA ASP A 64 -9.36 26.28 -13.70
C ASP A 64 -9.67 24.94 -13.01
N TYR A 65 -8.68 24.05 -12.95
CA TYR A 65 -8.75 22.83 -12.14
C TYR A 65 -7.49 22.64 -11.30
N TRP A 66 -7.62 21.93 -10.20
CA TRP A 66 -6.57 21.73 -9.20
C TRP A 66 -6.76 20.43 -8.41
N GLY A 67 -5.72 20.05 -7.66
CA GLY A 67 -5.79 18.98 -6.68
C GLY A 67 -6.39 19.45 -5.36
N SER A 68 -7.31 18.68 -4.81
CA SER A 68 -8.08 19.03 -3.60
C SER A 68 -8.16 17.81 -2.66
N PRO A 69 -8.33 17.98 -1.34
CA PRO A 69 -8.77 16.87 -0.50
C PRO A 69 -10.03 16.24 -1.10
N THR A 70 -10.18 14.92 -1.02
CA THR A 70 -11.40 14.29 -1.54
C THR A 70 -12.65 14.84 -0.85
N ALA A 71 -13.74 14.98 -1.61
CA ALA A 71 -15.03 15.36 -1.05
C ALA A 71 -15.54 14.34 -0.02
N ASP A 72 -15.08 13.09 -0.09
CA ASP A 72 -15.44 12.02 0.85
C ASP A 72 -14.96 12.32 2.29
N TYR A 73 -13.98 13.21 2.45
CA TYR A 73 -13.56 13.74 3.75
C TYR A 73 -14.55 14.76 4.34
N GLY A 74 -15.67 15.00 3.66
CA GLY A 74 -16.82 15.77 4.11
C GLY A 74 -16.85 17.22 3.66
N LYS A 75 -15.98 17.64 2.72
CA LYS A 75 -15.98 19.02 2.22
C LYS A 75 -15.51 19.11 0.77
N LEU A 76 -16.31 19.81 -0.04
CA LEU A 76 -15.89 20.35 -1.33
C LEU A 76 -15.44 21.81 -1.13
N TYR A 77 -14.40 22.22 -1.84
CA TYR A 77 -13.85 23.58 -1.72
C TYR A 77 -14.43 24.50 -2.80
N THR A 78 -14.50 25.81 -2.61
CA THR A 78 -15.09 26.66 -3.68
C THR A 78 -14.05 27.12 -4.70
N ASN A 79 -12.78 27.14 -4.30
CA ASN A 79 -11.68 27.62 -5.11
C ASN A 79 -10.37 26.93 -4.75
N LYS A 80 -9.38 27.08 -5.64
CA LYS A 80 -8.04 26.52 -5.54
C LYS A 80 -7.30 26.92 -4.26
N GLN A 81 -7.40 28.18 -3.85
CA GLN A 81 -6.67 28.68 -2.68
C GLN A 81 -7.16 28.01 -1.40
N GLU A 82 -8.48 27.88 -1.24
CA GLU A 82 -9.08 27.17 -0.09
C GLU A 82 -8.67 25.69 -0.07
N ALA A 83 -8.76 25.00 -1.21
CA ALA A 83 -8.37 23.60 -1.31
C ALA A 83 -6.89 23.38 -0.97
N HIS A 84 -6.01 24.24 -1.47
CA HIS A 84 -4.57 24.16 -1.19
C HIS A 84 -4.24 24.52 0.26
N ASN A 85 -4.95 25.48 0.86
CA ASN A 85 -4.80 25.79 2.28
C ASN A 85 -5.25 24.61 3.16
N ALA A 86 -6.31 23.91 2.77
CA ALA A 86 -6.73 22.69 3.45
C ALA A 86 -5.69 21.59 3.30
N LEU A 87 -5.23 21.27 2.09
CA LEU A 87 -4.13 20.31 1.86
C LEU A 87 -2.91 20.62 2.73
N LEU A 88 -2.48 21.89 2.77
CA LEU A 88 -1.34 22.30 3.58
C LEU A 88 -1.58 22.08 5.07
N SER A 89 -2.77 22.44 5.57
CA SER A 89 -3.11 22.25 6.99
C SER A 89 -3.13 20.77 7.35
N GLU A 90 -3.78 19.95 6.52
CA GLU A 90 -3.90 18.51 6.74
C GLU A 90 -2.54 17.82 6.64
N PHE A 91 -1.68 18.21 5.68
CA PHE A 91 -0.31 17.69 5.57
C PHE A 91 0.59 18.12 6.73
N GLU A 92 0.45 19.34 7.24
CA GLU A 92 1.12 19.77 8.48
C GLU A 92 0.66 18.91 9.67
N LEU A 93 -0.65 18.65 9.80
CA LEU A 93 -1.17 17.77 10.85
C LEU A 93 -0.63 16.33 10.71
N ILE A 94 -0.61 15.78 9.50
CA ILE A 94 -0.04 14.44 9.24
C ILE A 94 1.40 14.36 9.74
N LYS A 95 2.21 15.40 9.48
CA LYS A 95 3.58 15.48 9.98
C LYS A 95 3.65 15.51 11.51
N GLU A 96 2.79 16.30 12.14
CA GLU A 96 2.68 16.42 13.61
C GLU A 96 2.20 15.12 14.29
N LEU A 97 1.45 14.29 13.56
CA LEU A 97 0.98 12.98 14.01
C LEU A 97 2.04 11.87 13.93
N GLY A 98 3.24 12.17 13.42
CA GLY A 98 4.38 11.26 13.40
C GLY A 98 4.66 10.61 12.04
N PHE A 99 3.85 10.91 11.03
CA PHE A 99 4.10 10.44 9.66
C PHE A 99 5.17 11.29 8.99
N ASN A 100 5.96 10.68 8.10
CA ASN A 100 6.99 11.37 7.34
C ASN A 100 6.81 11.22 5.82
N THR A 101 5.81 10.43 5.42
CA THR A 101 5.49 10.12 4.03
C THR A 101 3.98 10.09 3.88
N VAL A 102 3.47 10.49 2.73
CA VAL A 102 2.07 10.26 2.32
C VAL A 102 2.06 9.43 1.04
N ARG A 103 1.14 8.47 0.96
CA ARG A 103 0.81 7.82 -0.30
C ARG A 103 -0.39 8.54 -0.89
N ILE A 104 -0.17 9.22 -2.02
CA ILE A 104 -1.19 10.01 -2.69
C ILE A 104 -1.87 9.15 -3.75
N VAL A 105 -3.18 9.03 -3.61
CA VAL A 105 -4.08 8.36 -4.57
C VAL A 105 -5.08 9.38 -5.13
N GLY A 106 -5.62 9.10 -6.31
CA GLY A 106 -6.57 9.91 -7.07
C GLY A 106 -5.89 10.80 -8.13
N ILE A 107 -5.12 11.80 -7.70
CA ILE A 107 -4.66 12.85 -8.63
C ILE A 107 -3.71 12.34 -9.72
N GLY A 108 -2.90 11.31 -9.44
CA GLY A 108 -1.95 10.73 -10.40
C GLY A 108 -2.52 9.64 -11.31
N GLU A 109 -3.83 9.36 -11.20
CA GLU A 109 -4.47 8.16 -11.76
C GLU A 109 -5.49 8.53 -12.84
N PRO A 110 -5.07 8.83 -14.08
CA PRO A 110 -6.03 9.00 -15.15
C PRO A 110 -6.78 7.68 -15.40
N PHE A 111 -8.07 7.78 -15.68
CA PHE A 111 -8.88 6.66 -16.17
C PHE A 111 -8.48 6.36 -17.61
N ILE A 112 -8.42 5.07 -17.95
CA ILE A 112 -8.33 4.65 -19.34
C ILE A 112 -9.68 4.12 -19.82
N ASP A 113 -10.09 4.59 -20.99
CA ASP A 113 -11.10 3.88 -21.76
C ASP A 113 -10.46 2.61 -22.33
N LYS A 114 -10.95 1.43 -21.93
CA LYS A 114 -10.36 0.14 -22.33
C LYS A 114 -10.59 -0.19 -23.81
N GLU A 115 -11.57 0.43 -24.47
CA GLU A 115 -11.83 0.20 -25.88
C GLU A 115 -11.02 1.16 -26.74
N LEU A 116 -11.02 2.44 -26.38
CA LEU A 116 -10.38 3.50 -27.16
C LEU A 116 -8.90 3.71 -26.80
N GLY A 117 -8.48 3.24 -25.62
CA GLY A 117 -7.17 3.55 -25.05
C GLY A 117 -7.00 5.01 -24.66
N THR A 118 -8.06 5.82 -24.66
CA THR A 118 -8.00 7.24 -24.33
C THR A 118 -7.86 7.44 -22.83
N LEU A 119 -6.93 8.30 -22.42
CA LEU A 119 -6.78 8.69 -21.02
C LEU A 119 -7.65 9.89 -20.69
N THR A 120 -8.35 9.81 -19.57
CA THR A 120 -9.21 10.88 -19.06
C THR A 120 -9.02 11.07 -17.57
N PHE A 121 -9.44 12.20 -17.03
CA PHE A 121 -9.54 12.39 -15.58
C PHE A 121 -10.82 13.13 -15.25
N ARG A 122 -11.39 12.80 -14.10
CA ARG A 122 -12.69 13.29 -13.66
C ARG A 122 -12.52 14.50 -12.77
N LEU A 123 -13.02 15.65 -13.20
CA LEU A 123 -13.12 16.86 -12.39
C LEU A 123 -14.46 16.90 -11.66
N LYS A 124 -14.43 17.14 -10.36
CA LYS A 124 -15.64 17.44 -9.58
C LYS A 124 -15.92 18.94 -9.63
N ILE A 125 -17.13 19.34 -10.04
CA ILE A 125 -17.56 20.75 -10.07
C ILE A 125 -18.29 21.09 -8.77
N ASN A 126 -19.24 20.23 -8.40
CA ASN A 126 -19.99 20.28 -7.15
C ASN A 126 -20.41 18.87 -6.73
N GLU A 127 -21.23 18.73 -5.69
CA GLU A 127 -21.67 17.41 -5.19
C GLU A 127 -22.45 16.58 -6.21
N ALA A 128 -23.14 17.22 -7.15
CA ALA A 128 -24.04 16.58 -8.11
C ALA A 128 -23.48 16.51 -9.55
N LYS A 129 -22.35 17.17 -9.83
CA LYS A 129 -21.87 17.34 -11.20
C LYS A 129 -20.36 17.11 -11.30
N ASP A 130 -20.02 16.16 -12.17
CA ASP A 130 -18.66 15.86 -12.59
C ASP A 130 -18.49 16.16 -14.10
N THR A 131 -17.25 16.31 -14.55
CA THR A 131 -16.91 16.33 -15.97
C THR A 131 -15.64 15.51 -16.22
N LEU A 132 -15.48 14.98 -17.43
CA LEU A 132 -14.31 14.23 -17.86
C LEU A 132 -13.50 15.07 -18.84
N ILE A 133 -12.18 15.12 -18.64
CA ILE A 133 -11.25 15.80 -19.53
C ILE A 133 -10.32 14.76 -20.15
N ASN A 134 -10.17 14.80 -21.48
CA ASN A 134 -9.24 13.96 -22.22
C ASN A 134 -7.81 14.46 -22.07
N LEU A 135 -6.87 13.57 -21.78
CA LEU A 135 -5.43 13.83 -21.83
C LEU A 135 -4.90 13.61 -23.26
N ASP A 136 -5.30 14.48 -24.18
CA ASP A 136 -5.04 14.33 -25.62
C ASP A 136 -4.06 15.33 -26.22
N ASN A 137 -3.73 16.43 -25.51
CA ASN A 137 -2.85 17.47 -26.03
C ASN A 137 -1.88 18.05 -24.99
N THR A 138 -0.84 18.71 -25.48
CA THR A 138 0.27 19.24 -24.68
C THR A 138 -0.16 20.26 -23.62
N ILE A 139 -1.17 21.09 -23.91
CA ILE A 139 -1.66 22.11 -22.96
C ILE A 139 -2.37 21.44 -21.79
N ILE A 140 -3.22 20.46 -22.06
CA ILE A 140 -3.92 19.72 -21.00
C ILE A 140 -2.91 18.91 -20.17
N TYR A 141 -1.96 18.22 -20.79
CA TYR A 141 -0.89 17.52 -20.04
C TYR A 141 -0.09 18.49 -19.15
N LYS A 142 0.24 19.68 -19.66
CA LYS A 142 0.94 20.70 -18.89
C LYS A 142 0.13 21.12 -17.65
N ASN A 143 -1.16 21.40 -17.83
CA ASN A 143 -2.04 21.83 -16.74
C ASN A 143 -2.30 20.71 -15.71
N TYR A 144 -2.48 19.48 -16.19
CA TYR A 144 -2.57 18.28 -15.36
C TYR A 144 -1.32 18.12 -14.48
N PHE A 145 -0.13 18.13 -15.09
CA PHE A 145 1.10 18.00 -14.30
C PHE A 145 1.41 19.21 -13.41
N ASN A 146 1.02 20.42 -13.79
CA ASN A 146 1.17 21.59 -12.92
C ASN A 146 0.34 21.45 -11.64
N SER A 147 -0.87 20.87 -11.73
CA SER A 147 -1.71 20.63 -10.55
C SER A 147 -1.09 19.57 -9.63
N ILE A 148 -0.48 18.52 -10.19
CA ILE A 148 0.28 17.55 -9.40
C ILE A 148 1.50 18.22 -8.74
N ASP A 149 2.24 19.06 -9.47
CA ASP A 149 3.41 19.79 -8.94
C ASP A 149 3.03 20.67 -7.74
N GLU A 150 1.86 21.30 -7.76
CA GLU A 150 1.35 22.11 -6.65
C GLU A 150 1.07 21.27 -5.41
N VAL A 151 0.45 20.09 -5.55
CA VAL A 151 0.23 19.16 -4.43
C VAL A 151 1.57 18.65 -3.88
N LEU A 152 2.53 18.30 -4.75
CA LEU A 152 3.87 17.87 -4.34
C LEU A 152 4.63 19.00 -3.63
N LYS A 153 4.44 20.25 -4.05
CA LYS A 153 5.02 21.42 -3.35
C LYS A 153 4.43 21.56 -1.95
N ILE A 154 3.12 21.38 -1.78
CA ILE A 154 2.46 21.43 -0.46
C ILE A 154 2.97 20.30 0.45
N ALA A 155 3.13 19.08 -0.08
CA ALA A 155 3.73 17.96 0.67
C ALA A 155 5.19 18.27 1.09
N SER A 156 5.98 18.82 0.17
CA SER A 156 7.37 19.24 0.46
C SER A 156 7.43 20.31 1.53
N GLN A 157 6.57 21.34 1.46
CA GLN A 157 6.49 22.42 2.45
C GLN A 157 6.15 21.88 3.85
N SER A 158 5.32 20.84 3.90
CA SER A 158 4.94 20.14 5.14
C SER A 158 6.03 19.18 5.65
N GLY A 159 7.13 19.01 4.90
CA GLY A 159 8.22 18.11 5.27
C GLY A 159 7.87 16.62 5.13
N LEU A 160 7.01 16.31 4.15
CA LEU A 160 6.59 14.95 3.80
C LEU A 160 7.24 14.51 2.48
N LYS A 161 7.54 13.21 2.39
CA LYS A 161 7.80 12.52 1.13
C LYS A 161 6.50 11.96 0.54
N VAL A 162 6.50 11.64 -0.75
CA VAL A 162 5.30 11.17 -1.46
C VAL A 162 5.57 9.84 -2.15
N ILE A 163 4.73 8.83 -1.90
CA ILE A 163 4.55 7.69 -2.81
C ILE A 163 3.38 8.07 -3.72
N LEU A 164 3.63 8.23 -5.02
CA LEU A 164 2.60 8.67 -5.97
C LEU A 164 2.06 7.48 -6.75
N LEU A 165 0.77 7.19 -6.61
CA LEU A 165 0.09 6.16 -7.41
C LEU A 165 -0.20 6.71 -8.82
N THR A 166 0.19 5.94 -9.85
CA THR A 166 0.00 6.30 -11.26
C THR A 166 -0.99 5.39 -12.01
N LYS A 167 -1.53 4.36 -11.34
CA LYS A 167 -2.50 3.36 -11.83
C LYS A 167 -2.41 3.09 -13.35
N LEU A 168 -1.34 2.40 -13.75
CA LEU A 168 -1.10 2.08 -15.16
C LEU A 168 -2.06 0.99 -15.66
N SER A 169 -2.44 1.04 -16.93
CA SER A 169 -3.27 -0.03 -17.52
C SER A 169 -2.51 -0.83 -18.58
N PHE A 170 -2.72 -2.14 -18.57
CA PHE A 170 -2.09 -3.09 -19.48
C PHE A 170 -2.57 -2.92 -20.91
N GLY A 171 -1.72 -3.27 -21.88
CA GLY A 171 -2.13 -3.38 -23.29
C GLY A 171 -2.44 -2.05 -24.00
N HIS A 172 -2.29 -0.92 -23.31
CA HIS A 172 -2.55 0.39 -23.89
C HIS A 172 -1.28 1.25 -23.94
N VAL A 173 -0.89 1.64 -25.16
CA VAL A 173 0.27 2.50 -25.42
C VAL A 173 0.15 3.85 -24.71
N SER A 174 -1.07 4.37 -24.56
CA SER A 174 -1.34 5.61 -23.83
C SER A 174 -0.89 5.55 -22.36
N SER A 175 -1.06 4.41 -21.67
CA SER A 175 -0.54 4.22 -20.30
C SER A 175 0.99 4.35 -20.25
N SER A 176 1.70 3.72 -21.19
CA SER A 176 3.16 3.82 -21.27
C SER A 176 3.62 5.23 -21.61
N ASN A 177 2.95 5.91 -22.54
CA ASN A 177 3.23 7.30 -22.90
C ASN A 177 2.97 8.26 -21.72
N PHE A 178 1.92 7.99 -20.93
CA PHE A 178 1.67 8.73 -19.69
C PHE A 178 2.79 8.53 -18.68
N LEU A 179 3.24 7.29 -18.48
CA LEU A 179 4.35 6.96 -17.59
C LEU A 179 5.65 7.65 -18.02
N GLU A 180 5.95 7.69 -19.30
CA GLU A 180 7.12 8.42 -19.84
C GLU A 180 7.01 9.93 -19.56
N LYS A 181 5.84 10.53 -19.81
CA LYS A 181 5.61 11.96 -19.58
C LYS A 181 5.72 12.33 -18.09
N ILE A 182 5.11 11.55 -17.19
CA ILE A 182 5.13 11.84 -15.76
C ILE A 182 6.55 11.64 -15.17
N THR A 183 7.26 10.58 -15.57
CA THR A 183 8.64 10.34 -15.12
C THR A 183 9.59 11.42 -15.64
N THR A 184 9.46 11.83 -16.90
CA THR A 184 10.23 12.95 -17.47
C THR A 184 9.97 14.27 -16.74
N ARG A 185 8.69 14.61 -16.50
CA ARG A 185 8.28 15.87 -15.86
C ARG A 185 8.83 15.98 -14.44
N PHE A 186 8.86 14.88 -13.70
CA PHE A 186 9.17 14.86 -12.26
C PHE A 186 10.52 14.22 -11.90
N LYS A 187 11.39 13.93 -12.88
CA LYS A 187 12.70 13.28 -12.64
C LYS A 187 13.58 13.94 -11.57
N ASN A 188 13.47 15.26 -11.43
CA ASN A 188 14.25 16.04 -10.45
C ASN A 188 13.45 16.37 -9.18
N ASN A 189 12.19 15.95 -9.09
CA ASN A 189 11.35 16.20 -7.93
C ASN A 189 11.74 15.24 -6.79
N LYS A 190 12.37 15.79 -5.76
CA LYS A 190 12.88 15.08 -4.58
C LYS A 190 11.81 14.82 -3.51
N THR A 191 10.60 15.36 -3.69
CA THR A 191 9.46 15.10 -2.79
C THR A 191 8.91 13.72 -3.02
N ILE A 192 8.79 13.32 -4.29
CA ILE A 192 8.39 11.95 -4.62
C ILE A 192 9.51 11.03 -4.13
N LEU A 193 9.17 10.05 -3.30
CA LEU A 193 10.01 8.93 -2.85
C LEU A 193 9.97 7.83 -3.91
N ALA A 194 8.76 7.40 -4.28
CA ALA A 194 8.52 6.30 -5.19
C ALA A 194 7.30 6.54 -6.08
N LEU A 195 7.29 5.87 -7.24
CA LEU A 195 6.07 5.68 -8.02
C LEU A 195 5.47 4.32 -7.67
N ASP A 196 4.21 4.31 -7.24
CA ASP A 196 3.40 3.10 -7.15
C ASP A 196 2.73 2.90 -8.51
N LEU A 197 3.19 1.89 -9.24
CA LEU A 197 2.87 1.74 -10.66
C LEU A 197 1.47 1.15 -10.88
N PHE A 198 0.97 0.37 -9.91
CA PHE A 198 -0.35 -0.25 -10.01
C PHE A 198 -0.88 -0.61 -8.62
N ASN A 199 -2.13 -0.26 -8.36
CA ASN A 199 -2.81 -0.58 -7.11
C ASN A 199 -3.53 -1.92 -7.23
N GLU A 200 -3.31 -2.79 -6.25
CA GLU A 200 -4.06 -4.02 -5.96
C GLU A 200 -4.44 -4.83 -7.21
N PRO A 201 -3.45 -5.37 -7.93
CA PRO A 201 -3.71 -6.10 -9.16
C PRO A 201 -4.69 -7.27 -9.02
N LEU A 202 -4.80 -7.88 -7.84
CA LEU A 202 -5.81 -8.90 -7.57
C LEU A 202 -7.24 -8.42 -7.87
N TYR A 203 -7.56 -7.14 -7.58
CA TYR A 203 -8.89 -6.57 -7.77
C TYR A 203 -9.03 -5.78 -9.08
N PHE A 204 -7.97 -5.09 -9.50
CA PHE A 204 -8.03 -4.15 -10.64
C PHE A 204 -7.35 -4.67 -11.91
N GLY A 205 -6.65 -5.80 -11.84
CA GLY A 205 -6.00 -6.45 -12.98
C GLY A 205 -6.99 -7.19 -13.89
N VAL A 206 -6.54 -7.49 -15.11
CA VAL A 206 -7.27 -8.42 -15.98
C VAL A 206 -7.06 -9.84 -15.45
N PRO A 207 -8.13 -10.65 -15.30
CA PRO A 207 -7.97 -12.02 -14.86
C PRO A 207 -7.11 -12.84 -15.84
N GLU A 208 -6.51 -13.91 -15.32
CA GLU A 208 -5.85 -15.00 -16.07
C GLU A 208 -4.45 -14.77 -16.65
N LYS A 209 -3.75 -13.67 -16.34
CA LYS A 209 -2.35 -13.53 -16.75
C LYS A 209 -1.41 -14.52 -16.05
N GLU A 210 -0.51 -15.11 -16.82
CA GLU A 210 0.60 -15.89 -16.29
C GLU A 210 1.66 -14.97 -15.68
N LYS A 211 2.40 -15.49 -14.70
CA LYS A 211 3.50 -14.78 -14.03
C LYS A 211 4.54 -14.22 -15.00
N LYS A 212 4.86 -14.94 -16.08
CA LYS A 212 5.82 -14.50 -17.11
C LYS A 212 5.32 -13.26 -17.85
N GLU A 213 4.03 -13.20 -18.16
CA GLU A 213 3.42 -12.03 -18.80
C GLU A 213 3.44 -10.82 -17.85
N VAL A 214 3.08 -11.03 -16.57
CA VAL A 214 3.15 -9.98 -15.54
C VAL A 214 4.59 -9.45 -15.41
N TYR A 215 5.59 -10.33 -15.38
CA TYR A 215 6.99 -9.93 -15.36
C TYR A 215 7.35 -9.05 -16.56
N ALA A 216 6.98 -9.44 -17.77
CA ALA A 216 7.29 -8.69 -18.99
C ALA A 216 6.64 -7.30 -19.00
N ILE A 217 5.38 -7.22 -18.57
CA ILE A 217 4.63 -5.96 -18.44
C ILE A 217 5.33 -5.02 -17.46
N VAL A 218 5.59 -5.50 -16.24
CA VAL A 218 6.17 -4.65 -15.19
C VAL A 218 7.62 -4.31 -15.51
N SER A 219 8.35 -5.19 -16.20
CA SER A 219 9.68 -4.91 -16.75
C SER A 219 9.63 -3.71 -17.70
N ALA A 220 8.67 -3.69 -18.63
CA ALA A 220 8.52 -2.58 -19.56
C ALA A 220 8.21 -1.26 -18.83
N TRP A 221 7.30 -1.29 -17.85
CA TRP A 221 7.01 -0.09 -17.04
C TRP A 221 8.21 0.40 -16.25
N ASN A 222 8.91 -0.50 -15.55
CA ASN A 222 10.08 -0.13 -14.79
C ASN A 222 11.20 0.41 -15.70
N ASN A 223 11.39 -0.17 -16.87
CA ASN A 223 12.37 0.31 -17.85
C ASN A 223 12.07 1.74 -18.31
N ILE A 224 10.78 2.10 -18.53
CA ILE A 224 10.39 3.49 -18.84
C ILE A 224 10.77 4.42 -17.69
N VAL A 225 10.50 4.03 -16.43
CA VAL A 225 10.88 4.83 -15.27
C VAL A 225 12.39 5.00 -15.20
N LYS A 226 13.16 3.90 -15.25
CA LYS A 226 14.61 3.93 -15.07
C LYS A 226 15.35 4.62 -16.21
N SER A 227 14.80 4.61 -17.42
CA SER A 227 15.39 5.34 -18.56
C SER A 227 15.26 6.87 -18.40
N ASN A 228 14.22 7.34 -17.71
CA ASN A 228 13.94 8.77 -17.52
C ASN A 228 14.43 9.33 -16.17
N ASP A 229 14.38 8.51 -15.11
CA ASP A 229 14.78 8.83 -13.75
C ASP A 229 15.37 7.58 -13.06
N VAL A 230 16.66 7.32 -13.32
CA VAL A 230 17.41 6.15 -12.80
C VAL A 230 17.33 6.03 -11.27
N LYS A 231 17.18 7.16 -10.56
CA LYS A 231 17.17 7.20 -9.09
C LYS A 231 15.78 7.04 -8.50
N ARG A 232 14.71 7.14 -9.30
CA ARG A 232 13.32 6.95 -8.85
C ARG A 232 13.12 5.55 -8.33
N LEU A 233 12.56 5.40 -7.13
CA LEU A 233 12.10 4.10 -6.68
C LEU A 233 10.73 3.75 -7.29
N THR A 234 10.51 2.48 -7.58
CA THR A 234 9.24 1.92 -8.07
C THR A 234 8.73 0.84 -7.11
N THR A 235 7.41 0.73 -7.02
CA THR A 235 6.70 -0.32 -6.28
C THR A 235 5.40 -0.67 -7.00
N ILE A 236 4.76 -1.75 -6.55
CA ILE A 236 3.38 -2.12 -6.85
C ILE A 236 2.68 -2.38 -5.51
N GLY A 237 1.45 -1.88 -5.37
CA GLY A 237 0.55 -2.19 -4.26
C GLY A 237 -0.07 -3.57 -4.41
N LEU A 238 0.42 -4.59 -3.69
CA LEU A 238 -0.06 -5.97 -3.73
C LEU A 238 -1.05 -6.24 -2.60
N VAL A 239 -2.20 -6.88 -2.84
CA VAL A 239 -3.20 -7.12 -1.79
C VAL A 239 -2.65 -7.96 -0.63
N GLY A 240 -1.93 -9.03 -0.92
CA GLY A 240 -1.41 -9.93 0.12
C GLY A 240 -0.84 -11.22 -0.46
N VAL A 241 -0.83 -12.29 0.33
CA VAL A 241 -0.19 -13.56 -0.06
C VAL A 241 -0.78 -14.19 -1.33
N ARG A 242 -2.06 -13.91 -1.63
CA ARG A 242 -2.76 -14.41 -2.82
C ARG A 242 -2.18 -13.87 -4.13
N GLU A 243 -1.45 -12.76 -4.08
CA GLU A 243 -0.78 -12.21 -5.26
C GLU A 243 0.28 -13.17 -5.81
N VAL A 244 0.79 -14.11 -5.00
CA VAL A 244 1.71 -15.15 -5.45
C VAL A 244 1.18 -15.97 -6.62
N PHE A 245 -0.13 -16.02 -6.88
CA PHE A 245 -0.66 -16.77 -8.02
C PHE A 245 -0.35 -16.12 -9.38
N ARG A 246 -0.06 -14.81 -9.41
CA ARG A 246 0.12 -14.03 -10.65
C ARG A 246 1.14 -12.90 -10.50
N TRP A 247 0.94 -12.04 -9.51
CA TRP A 247 1.77 -10.87 -9.20
C TRP A 247 2.80 -11.20 -8.12
N ASP A 248 3.62 -12.20 -8.43
CA ASP A 248 4.57 -12.77 -7.50
C ASP A 248 5.62 -11.75 -7.04
N PRO A 249 5.70 -11.44 -5.73
CA PRO A 249 6.55 -10.36 -5.22
C PRO A 249 8.03 -10.57 -5.53
N ASN A 250 8.48 -11.82 -5.70
CA ASN A 250 9.87 -12.13 -5.97
C ASN A 250 10.24 -11.93 -7.45
N ILE A 251 9.29 -11.95 -8.37
CA ILE A 251 9.59 -11.75 -9.80
C ILE A 251 9.39 -10.30 -10.24
N LEU A 252 8.50 -9.54 -9.60
CA LEU A 252 8.18 -8.17 -10.04
C LEU A 252 9.43 -7.28 -10.09
N PRO A 253 9.82 -6.72 -11.24
CA PRO A 253 11.05 -5.93 -11.40
C PRO A 253 10.84 -4.49 -10.90
N VAL A 254 10.59 -4.35 -9.60
CA VAL A 254 10.44 -3.10 -8.87
C VAL A 254 11.42 -3.04 -7.71
N ASP A 255 11.70 -1.85 -7.19
CA ASP A 255 12.71 -1.66 -6.14
C ASP A 255 12.28 -2.21 -4.78
N PHE A 256 10.98 -2.14 -4.47
CA PHE A 256 10.39 -2.71 -3.26
C PHE A 256 8.93 -3.12 -3.50
N ILE A 257 8.38 -3.90 -2.56
CA ILE A 257 6.98 -4.35 -2.58
C ILE A 257 6.16 -3.59 -1.53
N SER A 258 4.92 -3.22 -1.87
CA SER A 258 4.00 -2.52 -0.99
C SER A 258 2.77 -3.41 -0.75
N TYR A 259 2.67 -4.07 0.40
CA TYR A 259 1.56 -5.01 0.69
C TYR A 259 0.35 -4.32 1.32
N HIS A 260 -0.85 -4.72 0.94
CA HIS A 260 -2.13 -4.11 1.30
C HIS A 260 -3.05 -5.07 2.10
N PRO A 261 -2.55 -5.76 3.16
CA PRO A 261 -3.34 -6.77 3.84
C PRO A 261 -4.45 -6.11 4.68
N TYR A 262 -5.69 -6.54 4.47
CA TYR A 262 -6.82 -6.20 5.32
C TYR A 262 -7.31 -7.43 6.07
N GLU A 263 -7.79 -7.23 7.30
CA GLU A 263 -8.19 -8.32 8.20
C GLU A 263 -9.63 -8.74 7.92
N TYR A 264 -9.81 -9.94 7.37
CA TYR A 264 -11.11 -10.60 7.22
C TYR A 264 -11.29 -11.73 8.22
N GLU A 265 -10.17 -12.32 8.67
CA GLU A 265 -10.11 -13.38 9.67
C GLU A 265 -9.18 -12.98 10.82
N PRO A 266 -9.43 -13.44 12.06
CA PRO A 266 -8.62 -13.04 13.22
C PRO A 266 -7.11 -13.29 13.02
N GLU A 267 -6.32 -12.24 13.23
CA GLU A 267 -4.85 -12.24 13.14
C GLU A 267 -4.30 -12.60 11.74
N GLN A 268 -5.15 -12.66 10.71
CA GLN A 268 -4.77 -12.93 9.32
C GLN A 268 -3.61 -12.01 8.88
N VAL A 269 -3.75 -10.70 9.11
CA VAL A 269 -2.75 -9.71 8.66
C VAL A 269 -1.38 -9.98 9.27
N ARG A 270 -1.29 -10.42 10.53
CA ARG A 270 -0.01 -10.71 11.17
C ARG A 270 0.62 -12.00 10.67
N ASN A 271 -0.19 -13.00 10.35
CA ASN A 271 0.26 -14.22 9.70
C ASN A 271 0.75 -13.95 8.26
N GLU A 272 0.04 -13.11 7.51
CA GLU A 272 0.51 -12.65 6.20
C GLU A 272 1.82 -11.87 6.31
N ILE A 273 1.98 -11.00 7.32
CA ILE A 273 3.25 -10.31 7.60
C ILE A 273 4.38 -11.31 7.89
N TYR A 274 4.12 -12.37 8.65
CA TYR A 274 5.10 -13.43 8.86
C TYR A 274 5.47 -14.12 7.55
N TRP A 275 4.49 -14.41 6.68
CA TRP A 275 4.76 -14.95 5.33
C TRP A 275 5.61 -13.98 4.50
N PHE A 276 5.30 -12.67 4.51
CA PHE A 276 6.07 -11.65 3.77
C PHE A 276 7.53 -11.66 4.21
N GLY A 277 7.78 -11.62 5.51
CA GLY A 277 9.14 -11.62 6.08
C GLY A 277 9.96 -12.86 5.75
N LYS A 278 9.30 -14.01 5.57
CA LYS A 278 9.98 -15.28 5.30
C LYS A 278 10.18 -15.57 3.81
N TYR A 279 9.22 -15.20 2.97
CA TYR A 279 9.20 -15.63 1.56
C TYR A 279 9.34 -14.47 0.56
N THR A 280 9.34 -13.20 1.00
CA THR A 280 9.66 -12.06 0.12
C THR A 280 11.16 -11.75 0.18
N LYS A 281 11.84 -11.86 -0.96
CA LYS A 281 13.28 -11.61 -1.09
C LYS A 281 13.63 -10.15 -1.37
N LYS A 282 12.64 -9.34 -1.69
CA LYS A 282 12.79 -7.90 -1.94
C LYS A 282 12.53 -7.09 -0.67
N PRO A 283 13.08 -5.87 -0.57
CA PRO A 283 12.60 -4.89 0.40
C PRO A 283 11.08 -4.73 0.29
N TRP A 284 10.40 -4.62 1.42
CA TRP A 284 8.95 -4.50 1.42
C TRP A 284 8.45 -3.61 2.56
N ILE A 285 7.27 -3.02 2.35
CA ILE A 285 6.53 -2.23 3.32
C ILE A 285 5.10 -2.74 3.41
N ILE A 286 4.40 -2.37 4.47
CA ILE A 286 2.93 -2.30 4.42
C ILE A 286 2.56 -0.99 3.73
N GLY A 287 1.81 -1.08 2.63
CA GLY A 287 1.32 0.03 1.81
C GLY A 287 -0.08 0.49 2.14
N GLU A 288 -0.92 -0.46 2.56
CA GLU A 288 -2.25 -0.21 3.09
C GLU A 288 -2.60 -1.28 4.12
N THR A 289 -3.32 -0.89 5.16
CA THR A 289 -4.01 -1.80 6.08
C THR A 289 -4.81 -0.92 7.02
N ALA A 290 -5.92 -1.45 7.53
CA ALA A 290 -6.67 -0.89 8.63
C ALA A 290 -7.74 -1.85 9.12
N ILE A 291 -8.36 -1.46 10.23
CA ILE A 291 -9.67 -1.96 10.63
C ILE A 291 -10.59 -0.76 10.92
N PRO A 292 -11.90 -0.90 10.69
CA PRO A 292 -12.88 0.14 11.02
C PRO A 292 -12.94 0.36 12.53
N ALA A 293 -13.13 1.61 12.96
CA ALA A 293 -13.53 1.94 14.32
C ALA A 293 -14.24 3.29 14.37
N ASP A 294 -15.44 3.31 14.93
CA ASP A 294 -16.33 4.47 15.05
C ASP A 294 -16.53 4.93 16.51
N ASN A 295 -16.04 4.14 17.47
CA ASN A 295 -16.25 4.32 18.91
C ASN A 295 -17.73 4.19 19.34
N ASP A 296 -18.50 3.46 18.55
CA ASP A 296 -19.87 3.04 18.84
C ASP A 296 -19.97 1.52 18.68
N SER A 297 -19.99 1.04 17.44
CA SER A 297 -20.01 -0.40 17.12
C SER A 297 -18.64 -1.05 17.35
N ILE A 298 -17.56 -0.32 17.05
CA ILE A 298 -16.19 -0.82 17.19
C ILE A 298 -15.35 0.22 17.95
N PRO A 299 -14.84 -0.11 19.17
CA PRO A 299 -14.04 0.80 19.97
C PRO A 299 -12.73 1.22 19.30
N TYR A 300 -12.30 2.47 19.50
CA TYR A 300 -11.01 2.96 18.99
C TYR A 300 -9.82 2.18 19.56
N GLU A 301 -9.94 1.60 20.74
CA GLU A 301 -8.90 0.75 21.35
C GLU A 301 -8.58 -0.47 20.49
N LYS A 302 -9.58 -1.03 19.79
CA LYS A 302 -9.36 -2.17 18.88
C LYS A 302 -8.48 -1.74 17.70
N GLN A 303 -8.78 -0.59 17.10
CA GLN A 303 -7.98 -0.01 16.02
C GLN A 303 -6.54 0.28 16.47
N ALA A 304 -6.38 0.85 17.67
CA ALA A 304 -5.06 1.12 18.26
C ALA A 304 -4.27 -0.17 18.57
N GLN A 305 -4.94 -1.21 19.08
CA GLN A 305 -4.31 -2.51 19.33
C GLN A 305 -3.89 -3.20 18.04
N PHE A 306 -4.75 -3.19 17.02
CA PHE A 306 -4.44 -3.72 15.70
C PHE A 306 -3.18 -3.04 15.13
N ALA A 307 -3.19 -1.71 15.05
CA ALA A 307 -2.06 -0.93 14.56
C ALA A 307 -0.77 -1.23 15.33
N LYS A 308 -0.83 -1.30 16.67
CA LYS A 308 0.33 -1.65 17.49
C LYS A 308 0.91 -3.01 17.08
N LYS A 309 0.06 -4.04 17.02
CA LYS A 309 0.52 -5.41 16.74
C LYS A 309 1.07 -5.53 15.32
N THR A 310 0.43 -4.94 14.32
CA THR A 310 0.84 -5.04 12.91
C THR A 310 2.09 -4.22 12.62
N ILE A 311 2.23 -3.02 13.20
CA ILE A 311 3.46 -2.22 13.11
C ILE A 311 4.64 -3.01 13.70
N GLN A 312 4.48 -3.55 14.91
CA GLN A 312 5.52 -4.36 15.56
C GLN A 312 5.88 -5.59 14.73
N GLN A 313 4.88 -6.37 14.32
CA GLN A 313 5.06 -7.55 13.49
C GLN A 313 5.80 -7.21 12.19
N THR A 314 5.44 -6.09 11.53
CA THR A 314 6.07 -5.65 10.28
C THR A 314 7.58 -5.48 10.44
N PHE A 315 8.01 -4.70 11.43
CA PHE A 315 9.43 -4.43 11.65
C PHE A 315 10.17 -5.64 12.22
N TYR A 316 9.52 -6.49 13.01
CA TYR A 316 10.11 -7.74 13.47
C TYR A 316 10.31 -8.73 12.32
N CYS A 317 9.41 -8.76 11.33
CA CYS A 317 9.54 -9.61 10.16
C CYS A 317 10.37 -8.98 9.02
N GLY A 318 11.09 -7.89 9.29
CA GLY A 318 12.03 -7.30 8.32
C GLY A 318 11.41 -6.31 7.32
N GLY A 319 10.14 -5.94 7.49
CA GLY A 319 9.53 -4.85 6.75
C GLY A 319 10.23 -3.52 7.08
N ILE A 320 10.39 -2.67 6.06
CA ILE A 320 11.20 -1.45 6.16
C ILE A 320 10.39 -0.16 6.16
N GLY A 321 9.07 -0.28 6.24
CA GLY A 321 8.13 0.82 6.25
C GLY A 321 6.72 0.33 6.53
N TYR A 322 5.85 1.25 6.93
CA TYR A 322 4.49 0.92 7.30
C TYR A 322 3.55 2.05 6.92
N SER A 323 2.39 1.68 6.40
CA SER A 323 1.35 2.60 5.94
C SER A 323 0.01 2.27 6.56
N TRP A 324 -0.81 3.29 6.75
CA TRP A 324 -2.19 3.14 7.23
C TRP A 324 -3.19 3.63 6.19
N TRP A 325 -4.30 2.92 6.05
CA TRP A 325 -5.47 3.36 5.27
C TRP A 325 -6.56 3.84 6.22
N GLN A 326 -6.83 5.13 6.39
CA GLN A 326 -6.36 6.28 5.61
C GLN A 326 -6.34 7.54 6.50
N TYR A 327 -6.16 8.72 5.91
CA TYR A 327 -6.11 9.98 6.67
C TYR A 327 -7.37 10.24 7.49
N LYS A 328 -8.55 10.29 6.85
CA LYS A 328 -9.81 10.64 7.51
C LYS A 328 -10.89 9.61 7.22
N ASP A 329 -11.79 9.46 8.18
CA ASP A 329 -13.00 8.65 8.04
C ASP A 329 -13.85 9.11 6.85
N VAL A 330 -14.39 8.12 6.16
CA VAL A 330 -15.28 8.24 5.00
C VAL A 330 -16.53 7.39 5.22
N GLU A 331 -17.58 7.73 4.49
CA GLU A 331 -18.83 6.96 4.41
C GLU A 331 -19.05 6.51 2.96
N TRP A 332 -18.48 5.36 2.62
CA TRP A 332 -18.64 4.72 1.31
C TRP A 332 -19.78 3.69 1.29
N GLY A 333 -20.29 3.31 2.46
CA GLY A 333 -21.42 2.38 2.56
C GLY A 333 -21.02 0.96 2.16
N PHE A 334 -21.65 0.40 1.13
CA PHE A 334 -21.51 -1.02 0.76
C PHE A 334 -20.18 -1.38 0.06
N TYR A 335 -19.42 -0.40 -0.43
CA TYR A 335 -18.27 -0.67 -1.31
C TYR A 335 -16.98 -1.04 -0.55
N HIS A 336 -16.77 -0.45 0.64
CA HIS A 336 -15.63 -0.70 1.52
C HIS A 336 -16.00 -0.36 2.96
N ALA A 337 -15.22 -0.85 3.93
CA ALA A 337 -15.45 -0.53 5.34
C ALA A 337 -15.33 0.98 5.61
N ASN A 338 -16.33 1.53 6.29
CA ASN A 338 -16.29 2.92 6.79
C ASN A 338 -15.35 3.05 7.98
N PHE A 339 -15.04 4.28 8.38
CA PHE A 339 -14.39 4.57 9.67
C PHE A 339 -12.98 3.99 9.88
N MET A 340 -12.22 3.75 8.80
CA MET A 340 -10.83 3.28 8.88
C MET A 340 -9.80 4.41 9.10
N GLY A 341 -10.21 5.67 9.02
CA GLY A 341 -9.33 6.83 9.08
C GLY A 341 -8.68 7.03 10.46
N ILE A 342 -7.55 7.75 10.49
CA ILE A 342 -6.91 8.18 11.75
C ILE A 342 -7.53 9.47 12.31
N ILE A 343 -8.20 10.26 11.48
CA ILE A 343 -9.00 11.42 11.85
C ILE A 343 -10.48 11.04 11.71
N ASN A 344 -11.29 11.29 12.73
CA ASN A 344 -12.74 11.12 12.61
C ASN A 344 -13.40 12.31 11.90
N ARG A 345 -14.72 12.28 11.70
CA ARG A 345 -15.46 13.37 11.05
C ARG A 345 -16.00 14.44 12.03
N ASN A 346 -15.72 14.29 13.32
CA ASN A 346 -16.35 15.09 14.37
C ASN A 346 -15.35 16.03 15.07
N GLY A 347 -15.82 17.22 15.42
CA GLY A 347 -15.03 18.23 16.13
C GLY A 347 -13.99 18.92 15.24
N GLU A 348 -13.01 19.55 15.89
CA GLU A 348 -11.97 20.33 15.22
C GLU A 348 -10.61 20.09 15.89
N THR A 349 -9.56 20.13 15.10
CA THR A 349 -8.16 20.04 15.56
C THR A 349 -7.39 21.24 15.06
N LYS A 350 -6.52 21.79 15.91
CA LYS A 350 -5.59 22.85 15.52
C LYS A 350 -4.18 22.26 15.33
N THR A 351 -3.55 22.61 14.22
CA THR A 351 -2.12 22.34 14.00
C THR A 351 -1.26 23.16 14.96
N SER A 352 0.02 22.82 15.08
CA SER A 352 1.02 23.64 15.80
C SER A 352 1.16 25.05 15.24
N THR A 353 0.79 25.26 13.97
CA THR A 353 0.75 26.57 13.29
C THR A 353 -0.56 27.33 13.51
N GLY A 354 -1.49 26.76 14.29
CA GLY A 354 -2.77 27.38 14.64
C GLY A 354 -3.87 27.24 13.59
N LYS A 355 -3.66 26.44 12.54
CA LYS A 355 -4.67 26.19 11.48
C LYS A 355 -5.69 25.18 11.96
N THR A 356 -6.97 25.47 11.74
CA THR A 356 -8.08 24.59 12.12
C THR A 356 -8.40 23.59 11.01
N ILE A 357 -8.57 22.33 11.39
CA ILE A 357 -8.96 21.20 10.53
C ILE A 357 -10.22 20.57 11.13
N ASN A 358 -11.17 20.21 10.27
CA ASN A 358 -12.36 19.47 10.69
C ASN A 358 -12.03 18.01 10.97
N GLY A 359 -12.45 17.52 12.12
CA GLY A 359 -12.17 16.19 12.64
C GLY A 359 -11.19 16.20 13.80
N THR A 360 -11.18 15.09 14.56
CA THR A 360 -10.27 14.89 15.69
C THR A 360 -9.44 13.61 15.52
N PRO A 361 -8.13 13.63 15.86
CA PRO A 361 -7.29 12.45 15.86
C PRO A 361 -7.85 11.36 16.77
N LYS A 362 -8.00 10.15 16.21
CA LYS A 362 -8.35 8.95 16.98
C LYS A 362 -7.18 8.50 17.85
N PRO A 363 -7.43 7.76 18.95
CA PRO A 363 -6.40 7.21 19.83
C PRO A 363 -5.29 6.39 19.14
N ILE A 364 -5.56 5.81 17.97
CA ILE A 364 -4.59 5.09 17.14
C ILE A 364 -3.32 5.89 16.85
N ILE A 365 -3.40 7.23 16.78
CA ILE A 365 -2.25 8.11 16.51
C ILE A 365 -1.11 7.94 17.51
N LYS A 366 -1.40 7.47 18.73
CA LYS A 366 -0.37 7.14 19.73
C LYS A 366 0.58 6.02 19.28
N GLN A 367 0.15 5.15 18.36
CA GLN A 367 1.00 4.07 17.83
C GLN A 367 1.97 4.57 16.77
N PHE A 368 1.70 5.71 16.14
CA PHE A 368 2.55 6.32 15.10
C PHE A 368 3.52 7.37 15.69
N LYS A 369 3.11 8.06 16.76
CA LYS A 369 3.98 8.97 17.49
C LYS A 369 5.09 8.19 18.21
N ASN A 370 6.33 8.58 17.97
CA ASN A 370 7.52 8.07 18.68
C ASN A 370 7.78 6.57 18.49
N ILE A 371 7.49 6.01 17.30
CA ILE A 371 7.90 4.65 16.97
C ILE A 371 9.43 4.55 17.08
N ASN A 372 9.87 3.79 18.08
CA ASN A 372 11.26 3.36 18.25
C ASN A 372 11.28 1.83 18.28
N ILE A 373 10.90 1.22 17.16
CA ILE A 373 10.93 -0.23 17.02
C ILE A 373 12.28 -0.57 16.41
N LYS A 374 13.16 -1.14 17.23
CA LYS A 374 14.36 -1.81 16.72
C LYS A 374 13.91 -3.09 16.05
N ALA A 375 14.23 -3.23 14.77
CA ALA A 375 14.02 -4.49 14.05
C ALA A 375 14.66 -5.64 14.84
N ASN A 376 13.89 -6.71 15.06
CA ASN A 376 14.35 -7.91 15.72
C ASN A 376 13.69 -9.11 15.06
N SER A 377 14.42 -9.79 14.18
CA SER A 377 13.94 -10.97 13.44
C SER A 377 13.48 -12.09 14.36
N ASP A 378 14.10 -12.23 15.53
CA ASP A 378 13.77 -13.28 16.50
C ASP A 378 12.40 -13.03 17.15
N SER A 379 11.83 -11.83 16.98
CA SER A 379 10.49 -11.46 17.44
C SER A 379 9.42 -11.54 16.35
N CYS A 380 9.74 -12.02 15.14
CA CYS A 380 8.76 -12.25 14.09
C CYS A 380 7.92 -13.49 14.43
N LEU A 381 6.67 -13.27 14.85
CA LEU A 381 5.81 -14.32 15.38
C LEU A 381 5.09 -15.09 14.25
N CYS A 382 5.24 -16.41 14.24
CA CYS A 382 4.34 -17.33 13.55
C CYS A 382 3.21 -17.70 14.52
N LEU A 383 1.97 -17.27 14.26
CA LEU A 383 0.86 -17.53 15.18
C LEU A 383 0.34 -18.95 15.00
N ASN A 384 -0.35 -19.46 16.03
CA ASN A 384 -0.83 -20.85 16.05
C ASN A 384 -1.83 -21.14 14.92
N ASN A 385 -2.61 -20.15 14.50
CA ASN A 385 -3.57 -20.28 13.40
C ASN A 385 -2.93 -20.07 12.01
N TYR A 386 -1.60 -20.00 11.89
CA TYR A 386 -0.91 -19.69 10.62
C TYR A 386 -1.30 -20.59 9.43
N TYR A 387 -1.69 -21.84 9.68
CA TYR A 387 -2.10 -22.79 8.64
C TYR A 387 -3.62 -22.90 8.47
N ASN A 388 -4.41 -22.23 9.33
CA ASN A 388 -5.87 -22.21 9.28
C ASN A 388 -6.39 -20.92 9.95
N TYR A 389 -6.44 -19.81 9.22
CA TYR A 389 -6.93 -18.53 9.75
C TYR A 389 -8.39 -18.60 10.17
N SER A 390 -9.19 -19.36 9.42
CA SER A 390 -10.64 -19.45 9.58
C SER A 390 -11.10 -20.21 10.82
N GLU A 391 -10.21 -21.03 11.39
CA GLU A 391 -10.54 -22.04 12.41
C GLU A 391 -11.64 -23.03 11.98
N SER A 392 -11.98 -23.09 10.68
CA SER A 392 -13.03 -23.96 10.16
C SER A 392 -12.63 -25.43 10.18
N ASP A 393 -13.62 -26.32 10.25
CA ASP A 393 -13.43 -27.77 10.29
C ASP A 393 -14.53 -28.57 9.55
N SER A 394 -15.30 -27.92 8.66
CA SER A 394 -16.41 -28.58 7.95
C SER A 394 -15.96 -29.41 6.75
N PHE A 395 -14.89 -28.99 6.07
CA PHE A 395 -14.38 -29.63 4.86
C PHE A 395 -12.88 -29.45 4.74
N ARG A 396 -12.19 -30.42 4.13
CA ARG A 396 -10.73 -30.40 4.03
C ARG A 396 -10.20 -30.77 2.65
N ILE A 397 -9.16 -30.05 2.22
CA ILE A 397 -8.26 -30.46 1.15
C ILE A 397 -6.87 -30.68 1.74
N VAL A 398 -6.23 -31.79 1.38
CA VAL A 398 -4.83 -32.07 1.71
C VAL A 398 -4.01 -32.34 0.45
N GLY A 399 -2.71 -32.15 0.54
CA GLY A 399 -1.78 -32.50 -0.54
C GLY A 399 -0.35 -32.09 -0.20
N VAL A 400 0.54 -32.21 -1.19
CA VAL A 400 1.95 -31.82 -1.06
C VAL A 400 2.36 -31.06 -2.33
N ILE A 401 2.93 -29.86 -2.19
CA ILE A 401 3.54 -29.13 -3.31
C ILE A 401 5.01 -29.52 -3.43
N ILE A 402 5.42 -29.91 -4.65
CA ILE A 402 6.79 -30.29 -4.98
C ILE A 402 7.29 -29.59 -6.25
N ASP A 403 8.61 -29.44 -6.36
CA ASP A 403 9.27 -28.92 -7.56
C ASP A 403 9.47 -30.01 -8.64
N GLN A 404 10.12 -29.62 -9.75
CA GLN A 404 10.42 -30.53 -10.86
C GLN A 404 11.33 -31.72 -10.47
N LYS A 405 12.15 -31.55 -9.43
CA LYS A 405 13.07 -32.55 -8.87
C LYS A 405 12.45 -33.33 -7.70
N ASN A 406 11.15 -33.15 -7.46
CA ASN A 406 10.39 -33.74 -6.35
C ASN A 406 10.83 -33.27 -4.95
N ASN A 407 11.50 -32.13 -4.85
CA ASN A 407 11.76 -31.49 -3.55
C ASN A 407 10.47 -30.83 -3.04
N PRO A 408 10.19 -30.89 -1.73
CA PRO A 408 9.08 -30.17 -1.14
C PRO A 408 9.28 -28.65 -1.24
N ILE A 409 8.17 -27.93 -1.41
CA ILE A 409 8.18 -26.46 -1.43
C ILE A 409 7.48 -25.95 -0.17
N GLU A 410 8.24 -25.34 0.73
CA GLU A 410 7.72 -24.60 1.89
C GLU A 410 7.19 -23.21 1.47
N GLY A 411 6.14 -22.72 2.13
CA GLY A 411 5.63 -21.36 1.90
C GLY A 411 4.79 -21.20 0.64
N GLY A 412 4.50 -22.28 -0.08
CA GLY A 412 3.52 -22.30 -1.16
C GLY A 412 2.13 -21.94 -0.62
N VAL A 413 1.34 -21.23 -1.42
CA VAL A 413 -0.02 -20.82 -1.07
C VAL A 413 -0.98 -21.73 -1.82
N VAL A 414 -1.97 -22.25 -1.10
CA VAL A 414 -3.09 -23.01 -1.65
C VAL A 414 -4.37 -22.29 -1.29
N LEU A 415 -5.21 -21.99 -2.28
CA LEU A 415 -6.51 -21.35 -2.11
C LEU A 415 -7.58 -22.29 -2.67
N GLY A 416 -8.70 -22.40 -1.97
CA GLY A 416 -9.90 -23.11 -2.39
C GLY A 416 -11.14 -22.24 -2.22
N TRP A 417 -12.14 -22.46 -3.07
CA TRP A 417 -13.41 -21.71 -3.03
C TRP A 417 -14.60 -22.59 -3.38
N ASN A 418 -15.80 -22.10 -3.02
CA ASN A 418 -17.06 -22.79 -3.30
C ASN A 418 -17.46 -22.66 -4.79
N GLU A 419 -18.50 -23.38 -5.17
CA GLU A 419 -19.01 -23.47 -6.56
C GLU A 419 -19.22 -22.09 -7.21
N ASP A 420 -19.84 -21.17 -6.46
CA ASP A 420 -20.22 -19.84 -6.97
C ASP A 420 -19.17 -18.74 -6.74
N TRP A 421 -17.95 -19.09 -6.32
CA TRP A 421 -16.85 -18.12 -6.11
C TRP A 421 -17.14 -17.03 -5.06
N THR A 422 -18.13 -17.25 -4.19
CA THR A 422 -18.56 -16.27 -3.18
C THR A 422 -17.73 -16.32 -1.90
N HIS A 423 -17.09 -17.46 -1.61
CA HIS A 423 -16.26 -17.64 -0.43
C HIS A 423 -14.96 -18.35 -0.78
N SER A 424 -13.84 -17.90 -0.19
CA SER A 424 -12.54 -18.52 -0.42
C SER A 424 -11.65 -18.53 0.82
N TYR A 425 -10.98 -19.66 1.06
CA TYR A 425 -9.97 -19.82 2.12
C TYR A 425 -8.64 -20.20 1.52
N HIS A 426 -7.55 -19.81 2.20
CA HIS A 426 -6.21 -20.22 1.81
C HIS A 426 -5.41 -20.75 3.01
N THR A 427 -4.41 -21.55 2.69
CA THR A 427 -3.42 -22.09 3.62
C THR A 427 -2.03 -22.00 3.01
N ILE A 428 -1.02 -22.29 3.82
CA ILE A 428 0.40 -22.27 3.45
C ILE A 428 1.01 -23.66 3.59
N THR A 429 1.91 -24.05 2.69
CA THR A 429 2.62 -25.32 2.80
C THR A 429 3.68 -25.29 3.91
N LYS A 430 3.85 -26.43 4.57
CA LYS A 430 4.87 -26.70 5.59
C LYS A 430 6.24 -26.99 4.97
N LYS A 431 7.26 -27.18 5.81
CA LYS A 431 8.65 -27.50 5.38
C LYS A 431 8.76 -28.71 4.47
N ASP A 432 7.92 -29.71 4.69
CA ASP A 432 7.83 -30.94 3.89
C ASP A 432 6.91 -30.79 2.66
N GLY A 433 6.49 -29.57 2.34
CA GLY A 433 5.62 -29.24 1.22
C GLY A 433 4.16 -29.60 1.44
N SER A 434 3.82 -30.27 2.55
CA SER A 434 2.45 -30.66 2.85
C SER A 434 1.59 -29.46 3.22
N PHE A 435 0.29 -29.54 2.94
CA PHE A 435 -0.69 -28.55 3.37
C PHE A 435 -1.99 -29.21 3.78
N GLU A 436 -2.74 -28.48 4.61
CA GLU A 436 -4.11 -28.79 4.99
C GLU A 436 -4.90 -27.49 4.85
N LEU A 437 -5.81 -27.44 3.88
CA LEU A 437 -6.74 -26.34 3.69
C LEU A 437 -8.09 -26.75 4.28
N LEU A 438 -8.53 -25.98 5.27
CA LEU A 438 -9.79 -26.20 5.96
C LEU A 438 -10.81 -25.15 5.52
N GLY A 439 -12.08 -25.57 5.42
CA GLY A 439 -13.17 -24.70 5.01
C GLY A 439 -14.43 -24.97 5.82
N SER A 440 -15.25 -23.95 5.96
CA SER A 440 -16.59 -24.01 6.55
C SER A 440 -17.65 -24.55 5.58
N TYR A 441 -17.26 -24.81 4.32
CA TYR A 441 -18.09 -25.30 3.23
C TYR A 441 -17.28 -26.20 2.28
N PRO A 442 -17.93 -27.02 1.44
CA PRO A 442 -17.24 -27.80 0.42
C PRO A 442 -16.55 -26.94 -0.64
N PHE A 443 -15.32 -27.29 -0.97
CA PHE A 443 -14.58 -26.64 -2.04
C PHE A 443 -14.86 -27.32 -3.38
N TYR A 444 -15.09 -26.52 -4.41
CA TYR A 444 -15.34 -26.96 -5.79
C TYR A 444 -14.16 -26.67 -6.71
N HIS A 445 -13.26 -25.81 -6.26
CA HIS A 445 -12.15 -25.33 -7.05
C HIS A 445 -10.94 -25.06 -6.16
N TRP A 446 -9.75 -25.16 -6.74
CA TRP A 446 -8.51 -24.86 -6.03
C TRP A 446 -7.43 -24.30 -6.96
N ILE A 447 -6.48 -23.58 -6.37
CA ILE A 447 -5.28 -23.06 -7.03
C ILE A 447 -4.10 -23.15 -6.07
N ALA A 448 -2.93 -23.48 -6.59
CA ALA A 448 -1.70 -23.57 -5.83
C ALA A 448 -0.52 -22.93 -6.58
N SER A 449 0.34 -22.22 -5.85
CA SER A 449 1.60 -21.69 -6.36
C SER A 449 2.59 -21.43 -5.22
N ALA A 450 3.80 -21.04 -5.58
CA ALA A 450 4.82 -20.55 -4.67
C ALA A 450 5.62 -19.43 -5.35
N THR A 451 6.36 -18.64 -4.56
CA THR A 451 7.18 -17.56 -5.12
C THR A 451 8.23 -18.10 -6.07
N GLU A 452 8.38 -17.53 -7.26
CA GLU A 452 9.26 -17.95 -8.36
C GLU A 452 8.86 -19.28 -9.04
N TYR A 453 7.67 -19.82 -8.75
CA TYR A 453 7.15 -21.03 -9.41
C TYR A 453 5.89 -20.75 -10.22
N THR A 454 5.57 -21.64 -11.15
CA THR A 454 4.32 -21.62 -11.91
C THR A 454 3.10 -21.79 -11.00
N THR A 455 1.93 -21.51 -11.56
CA THR A 455 0.64 -21.70 -10.88
C THR A 455 -0.08 -22.89 -11.51
N ILE A 456 -0.73 -23.71 -10.69
CA ILE A 456 -1.60 -24.80 -11.13
C ILE A 456 -2.96 -24.64 -10.45
N ARG A 457 -4.01 -25.16 -11.07
CA ARG A 457 -5.39 -25.12 -10.56
C ARG A 457 -6.17 -26.32 -11.06
N GLY A 458 -7.31 -26.57 -10.44
CA GLY A 458 -8.26 -27.56 -10.90
C GLY A 458 -9.59 -27.45 -10.15
N ASP A 459 -10.50 -28.32 -10.54
CA ASP A 459 -11.82 -28.45 -9.94
C ASP A 459 -11.88 -29.68 -9.03
N LEU A 460 -12.85 -29.68 -8.13
CA LEU A 460 -13.14 -30.73 -7.17
C LEU A 460 -14.61 -31.11 -7.29
N SER A 461 -14.89 -32.40 -7.08
CA SER A 461 -16.24 -32.87 -6.80
C SER A 461 -16.32 -33.16 -5.30
N PRO A 462 -17.02 -32.34 -4.49
CA PRO A 462 -17.21 -32.60 -3.07
C PRO A 462 -17.73 -34.01 -2.75
N ASP A 463 -18.55 -34.59 -3.62
CA ASP A 463 -19.11 -35.93 -3.47
C ASP A 463 -18.04 -37.04 -3.53
N SER A 464 -16.86 -36.74 -4.07
CA SER A 464 -15.72 -37.65 -4.07
C SER A 464 -14.93 -37.66 -2.76
N ALA A 465 -15.29 -36.82 -1.79
CA ALA A 465 -14.60 -36.72 -0.51
C ALA A 465 -14.78 -37.99 0.34
N SER A 466 -13.70 -38.44 0.98
CA SER A 466 -13.73 -39.52 1.97
C SER A 466 -13.70 -38.95 3.39
N ILE A 467 -14.35 -39.62 4.34
CA ILE A 467 -14.35 -39.18 5.74
C ILE A 467 -13.02 -39.58 6.40
N HIS A 468 -12.26 -38.59 6.84
CA HIS A 468 -11.03 -38.77 7.61
C HIS A 468 -11.09 -37.91 8.88
N ASN A 469 -10.92 -38.52 10.06
CA ASN A 469 -11.06 -37.84 11.36
C ASN A 469 -12.40 -37.07 11.48
N LYS A 470 -13.50 -37.70 11.07
CA LYS A 470 -14.87 -37.12 11.05
C LYS A 470 -15.08 -35.94 10.08
N MET A 471 -14.12 -35.65 9.20
CA MET A 471 -14.21 -34.56 8.24
C MET A 471 -14.17 -35.06 6.80
N PRO A 472 -15.08 -34.61 5.91
CA PRO A 472 -14.98 -34.82 4.47
C PRO A 472 -13.65 -34.26 3.95
N THR A 473 -12.86 -35.12 3.31
CA THR A 473 -11.50 -34.79 2.89
C THR A 473 -11.26 -35.20 1.45
N ILE A 474 -10.70 -34.29 0.65
CA ILE A 474 -10.15 -34.58 -0.67
C ILE A 474 -8.62 -34.51 -0.60
N ASN A 475 -7.95 -35.54 -1.13
CA ASN A 475 -6.50 -35.57 -1.24
C ASN A 475 -6.07 -35.29 -2.69
N LEU A 476 -5.41 -34.14 -2.89
CA LEU A 476 -4.88 -33.73 -4.20
C LEU A 476 -3.58 -34.46 -4.58
N GLY A 477 -3.00 -35.24 -3.67
CA GLY A 477 -1.76 -35.97 -3.90
C GLY A 477 -0.56 -35.02 -4.02
N LYS A 478 0.33 -35.33 -4.97
CA LYS A 478 1.54 -34.55 -5.25
C LYS A 478 1.28 -33.53 -6.35
N LEU A 479 1.30 -32.27 -5.96
CA LEU A 479 1.11 -31.11 -6.81
C LEU A 479 2.48 -30.62 -7.32
N LYS A 480 2.80 -30.92 -8.57
CA LYS A 480 4.10 -30.59 -9.16
C LYS A 480 4.06 -29.23 -9.87
N ILE A 481 4.86 -28.27 -9.41
CA ILE A 481 5.01 -26.94 -10.03
C ILE A 481 6.44 -26.73 -10.54
N LYS A 482 6.58 -25.88 -11.56
CA LYS A 482 7.86 -25.63 -12.24
C LYS A 482 8.46 -24.32 -11.75
N LYS A 483 9.77 -24.26 -11.59
CA LYS A 483 10.44 -22.97 -11.35
C LYS A 483 10.30 -22.11 -12.60
N LEU A 484 10.05 -20.82 -12.43
CA LEU A 484 9.95 -19.89 -13.55
C LEU A 484 11.33 -19.68 -14.17
N ASP A 485 11.35 -19.74 -15.49
CA ASP A 485 12.51 -19.41 -16.31
C ASP A 485 12.32 -18.00 -16.86
N LEU A 486 12.93 -17.01 -16.20
CA LEU A 486 12.78 -15.57 -16.45
C LEU A 486 14.10 -14.88 -16.86
N TYR A 487 15.21 -15.62 -16.88
CA TYR A 487 16.57 -15.10 -17.07
C TYR A 487 17.37 -15.93 -18.06
#